data_AF-A0A0R3QI23-F1
#
_entry.id   AF-A0A0R3QI23-F1
#
_cell.length_a   1.000
_cell.length_b   1.000
_cell.length_c   1.000
_cell.angle_alpha   90.00
_cell.angle_beta   90.00
_cell.angle_gamma   90.00
#
_symmetry.space_group_name_H-M   'P 1'
#
loop_
_entity.id
_entity.type
_entity.pdbx_description
1 polymer ?
#
loop_
_entity_poly.entity_id
_entity_poly.type
_entity_poly.pdbx_seq_one_letter_code
_entity_poly.pdbx_strand_id
1 'polypeptide(L)'
;MPLLSRGIFLLPNDLMEKYQLNADDILGNKKQNAIRDLVKELTNIAEEELLKSRQYRKSIKPNLRLALMASGVTLDHLVKTLHESNYNLLNTRLQRGYDLLAWRFWWRKFLGHY
;
A
#
# COMPACT_ATOMS: atom_id res chain seq x y z
N MET A 1 -15.55 2.31 7.04
CA MET A 1 -14.55 1.22 6.95
C MET A 1 -15.02 0.06 7.83
N PRO A 2 -15.38 -1.11 7.27
CA PRO A 2 -16.09 -2.17 7.99
C PRO A 2 -15.28 -2.93 9.06
N LEU A 3 -13.94 -2.92 8.99
CA LEU A 3 -13.06 -3.54 9.99
C LEU A 3 -12.87 -2.64 11.23
N LEU A 4 -12.69 -1.34 11.00
CA LEU A 4 -12.57 -0.32 12.04
C LEU A 4 -13.86 -0.18 12.86
N SER A 5 -15.03 -0.28 12.22
CA SER A 5 -16.33 -0.32 12.92
C SER A 5 -16.56 -1.57 13.76
N ARG A 6 -15.73 -2.61 13.59
CA ARG A 6 -15.73 -3.84 14.40
C ARG A 6 -14.67 -3.82 15.50
N GLY A 7 -13.99 -2.69 15.71
CA GLY A 7 -12.91 -2.57 16.69
C GLY A 7 -11.63 -3.33 16.31
N ILE A 8 -11.54 -3.85 15.08
CA ILE A 8 -10.35 -4.56 14.61
C ILE A 8 -9.34 -3.52 14.17
N PHE A 9 -8.31 -3.35 15.00
CA PHE A 9 -7.26 -2.38 14.82
C PHE A 9 -5.92 -3.09 14.64
N LEU A 10 -5.41 -3.10 13.41
CA LEU A 10 -4.19 -3.83 13.03
C LEU A 10 -3.00 -2.89 12.82
N LEU A 11 -2.90 -1.81 13.62
CA LEU A 11 -1.71 -0.97 13.59
C LEU A 11 -0.73 -1.41 14.69
N PRO A 12 0.58 -1.40 14.39
CA PRO A 12 1.60 -1.73 15.39
C PRO A 12 1.56 -0.76 16.59
N ASN A 13 1.60 -1.31 17.81
CA ASN A 13 1.49 -0.52 19.04
C ASN A 13 2.66 0.47 19.23
N ASP A 14 3.86 0.07 18.81
CA ASP A 14 5.08 0.88 18.82
C ASP A 14 4.94 2.15 17.96
N LEU A 15 4.36 2.03 16.76
CA LEU A 15 4.10 3.19 15.91
C LEU A 15 2.98 4.07 16.48
N MET A 16 1.97 3.47 17.10
CA MET A 16 0.90 4.22 17.76
C MET A 16 1.42 5.07 18.92
N GLU A 17 2.27 4.49 19.77
CA GLU A 17 2.93 5.21 20.86
C GLU A 17 3.85 6.32 20.34
N LYS A 18 4.67 6.02 19.32
CA LYS A 18 5.59 6.98 18.69
C LYS A 18 4.88 8.24 18.18
N TYR A 19 3.72 8.07 17.53
CA TYR A 19 2.93 9.16 16.99
C TYR A 19 1.85 9.68 17.96
N GLN A 20 1.81 9.17 19.19
CA GLN A 20 0.82 9.52 20.22
C GLN A 20 -0.62 9.42 19.70
N LEU A 21 -0.90 8.37 18.94
CA LEU A 21 -2.21 8.08 18.36
C LEU A 21 -2.93 7.04 19.21
N ASN A 22 -4.25 7.18 19.29
CA ASN A 22 -5.16 6.16 19.83
C ASN A 22 -6.15 5.72 18.74
N ALA A 23 -6.82 4.58 18.95
CA ALA A 23 -7.83 4.09 18.00
C ALA A 23 -8.94 5.13 17.74
N ASP A 24 -9.37 5.85 18.78
CA ASP A 24 -10.38 6.91 18.67
C ASP A 24 -9.92 8.12 17.85
N ASP A 25 -8.62 8.44 17.90
CA ASP A 25 -8.06 9.53 17.09
C ASP A 25 -8.13 9.18 15.61
N ILE A 26 -7.88 7.93 15.25
CA ILE A 26 -7.92 7.45 13.87
C ILE A 26 -9.36 7.30 13.38
N LEU A 27 -10.25 6.74 14.20
CA LEU A 27 -11.68 6.62 13.90
C LEU A 27 -12.34 7.98 13.74
N GLY A 28 -12.01 8.93 14.62
CA GLY A 28 -12.51 10.29 14.59
C GLY A 28 -11.81 11.20 13.58
N ASN A 29 -10.80 10.69 12.84
CA ASN A 29 -9.95 11.46 11.94
C ASN A 29 -9.36 12.74 12.59
N LYS A 30 -9.01 12.62 13.87
CA LYS A 30 -8.31 13.62 14.67
C LYS A 30 -6.81 13.48 14.43
N LYS A 31 -6.02 14.54 14.69
CA LYS A 31 -4.56 14.54 14.52
C LYS A 31 -4.09 14.08 13.12
N GLN A 32 -4.69 14.64 12.06
CA GLN A 32 -4.45 14.22 10.67
C GLN A 32 -2.96 14.22 10.25
N ASN A 33 -2.15 15.14 10.79
CA ASN A 33 -0.72 15.18 10.50
C ASN A 33 0.02 13.94 11.04
N ALA A 34 -0.23 13.56 12.30
CA ALA A 34 0.36 12.38 12.90
C ALA A 34 -0.08 11.09 12.17
N ILE A 35 -1.34 11.03 11.72
CA ILE A 35 -1.83 9.92 10.90
C ILE A 35 -1.07 9.87 9.56
N ARG A 36 -0.88 11.00 8.88
CA ARG A 36 -0.12 11.05 7.63
C ARG A 36 1.32 10.63 7.81
N ASP A 37 1.96 11.04 8.89
CA ASP A 37 3.34 10.67 9.20
C ASP A 37 3.47 9.18 9.49
N LEU A 38 2.54 8.59 10.26
CA LEU A 38 2.46 7.14 10.48
C LEU A 38 2.28 6.38 9.16
N VAL A 39 1.37 6.85 8.31
CA VAL A 39 1.10 6.22 7.00
C VAL A 39 2.31 6.32 6.09
N LYS A 40 3.00 7.45 6.11
CA LYS A 40 4.24 7.65 5.37
C LYS A 40 5.33 6.67 5.82
N GLU A 41 5.53 6.49 7.11
CA GLU A 41 6.51 5.53 7.63
C GLU A 41 6.18 4.10 7.19
N LEU A 42 4.92 3.68 7.34
CA LEU A 42 4.47 2.36 6.89
C LEU A 42 4.62 2.18 5.37
N THR A 43 4.34 3.22 4.60
CA THR A 43 4.48 3.20 3.14
C THR A 43 5.94 3.04 2.73
N ASN A 44 6.87 3.74 3.40
CA ASN A 44 8.30 3.62 3.15
C ASN A 44 8.82 2.20 3.44
N ILE A 45 8.40 1.59 4.56
CA ILE A 45 8.75 0.21 4.90
C ILE A 45 8.21 -0.75 3.84
N ALA A 46 6.94 -0.59 3.44
CA ALA A 46 6.32 -1.43 2.42
C ALA A 46 7.01 -1.29 1.05
N GLU A 47 7.45 -0.09 0.67
CA GLU A 47 8.23 0.15 -0.54
C GLU A 47 9.58 -0.56 -0.51
N GLU A 48 10.31 -0.47 0.61
CA GLU A 48 11.60 -1.12 0.77
C GLU A 48 11.46 -2.65 0.64
N GLU A 49 10.49 -3.23 1.33
CA GLU A 49 10.21 -4.67 1.25
C GLU A 49 9.74 -5.10 -0.14
N LEU A 50 8.95 -4.25 -0.82
CA LEU A 50 8.53 -4.50 -2.19
C LEU A 50 9.72 -4.46 -3.16
N LEU A 51 10.70 -3.57 -2.96
CA LEU A 51 11.95 -3.55 -3.72
C LEU A 51 12.80 -4.79 -3.45
N LYS A 52 12.96 -5.20 -2.18
CA LYS A 52 13.66 -6.44 -1.80
C LYS A 52 13.02 -7.65 -2.44
N SER A 53 11.68 -7.76 -2.39
CA SER A 53 10.94 -8.89 -2.97
C SER A 53 11.22 -9.08 -4.47
N ARG A 54 11.41 -7.98 -5.21
CA ARG A 54 11.70 -8.00 -6.65
C ARG A 54 13.08 -8.57 -6.99
N GLN A 55 14.03 -8.50 -6.06
CA GLN A 55 15.35 -9.09 -6.25
C GLN A 55 15.28 -10.62 -6.37
N TYR A 56 14.30 -11.25 -5.72
CA TYR A 56 14.04 -12.68 -5.79
C TYR A 56 13.35 -13.13 -7.10
N ARG A 57 13.09 -12.22 -8.06
CA ARG A 57 12.52 -12.57 -9.37
C ARG A 57 13.25 -13.72 -10.05
N LYS A 58 14.58 -13.75 -9.97
CA LYS A 58 15.42 -14.79 -10.60
C LYS A 58 15.26 -16.17 -9.97
N SER A 59 14.90 -16.25 -8.67
CA SER A 59 14.66 -17.53 -8.00
C SER A 59 13.26 -18.09 -8.25
N ILE A 60 12.36 -17.32 -8.87
CA ILE A 60 11.00 -17.74 -9.20
C ILE A 60 10.95 -18.35 -10.60
N LYS A 61 10.31 -19.51 -10.73
CA LYS A 61 10.05 -20.18 -12.02
C LYS A 61 9.29 -19.23 -12.97
N PRO A 62 9.71 -19.08 -14.25
CA PRO A 62 9.12 -18.12 -15.19
C PRO A 62 7.59 -18.16 -15.27
N ASN A 63 7.00 -19.36 -15.27
CA ASN A 63 5.55 -19.57 -15.38
C ASN A 63 4.76 -19.02 -14.18
N LEU A 64 5.40 -18.86 -13.02
CA LEU A 64 4.79 -18.34 -11.80
C LEU A 64 4.94 -16.82 -11.65
N ARG A 65 5.83 -16.18 -12.42
CA ARG A 65 6.08 -14.73 -12.33
C ARG A 65 4.86 -13.90 -12.72
N LEU A 66 4.06 -14.39 -13.67
CA LEU A 66 2.83 -13.74 -14.11
C LEU A 66 1.76 -13.73 -13.01
N ALA A 67 1.70 -14.73 -12.13
CA ALA A 67 0.76 -14.72 -11.01
C ALA A 67 1.13 -13.62 -9.99
N LEU A 68 2.42 -13.40 -9.77
CA LEU A 68 2.94 -12.36 -8.87
C LEU A 68 2.90 -10.95 -9.47
N MET A 69 2.78 -10.85 -10.79
CA MET A 69 2.63 -9.58 -11.49
C MET A 69 1.37 -8.85 -11.07
N ALA A 70 0.27 -9.58 -10.87
CA ALA A 70 -1.00 -8.99 -10.45
C ALA A 70 -0.90 -8.25 -9.12
N SER A 71 -0.37 -8.93 -8.10
CA SER A 71 -0.14 -8.35 -6.77
C SER A 71 0.89 -7.21 -6.80
N GLY A 72 1.96 -7.35 -7.59
CA GLY A 72 2.97 -6.30 -7.73
C GLY A 72 2.41 -4.99 -8.32
N VAL A 73 1.58 -5.07 -9.36
CA VAL A 73 0.96 -3.88 -9.99
C VAL A 73 -0.05 -3.21 -9.05
N THR A 74 -0.82 -3.99 -8.29
CA THR A 74 -1.77 -3.43 -7.31
C THR A 74 -1.04 -2.72 -6.18
N LEU A 75 0.06 -3.28 -5.65
CA LEU A 75 0.84 -2.63 -4.61
C LEU A 75 1.52 -1.35 -5.13
N ASP A 76 2.08 -1.38 -6.35
CA ASP A 76 2.59 -0.19 -7.03
C ASP A 76 1.53 0.91 -7.18
N HIS A 77 0.27 0.52 -7.38
CA HIS A 77 -0.81 1.50 -7.41
C HIS A 77 -0.95 2.22 -6.10
N LEU A 78 -1.11 1.42 -5.03
CA LEU A 78 -1.50 1.91 -3.73
C LEU A 78 -0.42 2.84 -3.20
N VAL A 79 0.84 2.45 -3.35
CA VAL A 79 2.00 3.29 -3.03
C VAL A 79 1.96 4.60 -3.81
N LYS A 80 1.81 4.54 -5.14
CA LYS A 80 1.76 5.75 -5.98
C LYS A 80 0.60 6.66 -5.60
N THR A 81 -0.58 6.10 -5.35
CA THR A 81 -1.77 6.85 -4.93
C THR A 81 -1.60 7.46 -3.55
N LEU A 82 -0.91 6.78 -2.63
CA LEU A 82 -0.56 7.33 -1.31
C LEU A 82 0.37 8.53 -1.45
N HIS A 83 1.43 8.45 -2.25
CA HIS A 83 2.32 9.58 -2.56
C HIS A 83 1.56 10.78 -3.13
N GLU A 84 0.76 10.56 -4.18
CA GLU A 84 -0.05 11.61 -4.83
C GLU A 84 -1.16 12.19 -3.94
N SER A 85 -1.48 11.50 -2.84
CA SER A 85 -2.48 11.93 -1.87
C SER A 85 -1.90 12.65 -0.66
N ASN A 86 -0.57 12.84 -0.62
CA ASN A 86 0.15 13.25 0.58
C ASN A 86 -0.18 12.35 1.79
N TYR A 87 -0.17 11.03 1.56
CA TYR A 87 -0.42 9.99 2.55
C TYR A 87 -1.79 10.09 3.26
N ASN A 88 -2.79 10.65 2.57
CA ASN A 88 -4.15 10.74 3.10
C ASN A 88 -4.91 9.42 2.93
N LEU A 89 -5.07 8.67 4.02
CA LEU A 89 -5.83 7.41 4.06
C LEU A 89 -7.30 7.52 3.64
N LEU A 90 -7.89 8.71 3.76
CA LEU A 90 -9.30 8.93 3.42
C LEU A 90 -9.49 9.32 1.95
N ASN A 91 -8.43 9.34 1.16
CA ASN A 91 -8.54 9.62 -0.27
C ASN A 91 -9.36 8.51 -0.95
N THR A 92 -10.46 8.91 -1.59
CA THR A 92 -11.36 8.01 -2.32
C THR A 92 -10.67 7.23 -3.43
N ARG A 93 -9.54 7.73 -3.96
CA ARG A 93 -8.70 7.01 -4.93
C ARG A 93 -8.10 5.73 -4.37
N LEU A 94 -7.90 5.61 -3.05
CA LEU A 94 -7.44 4.36 -2.42
C LEU A 94 -8.53 3.28 -2.39
N GLN A 95 -9.80 3.69 -2.45
CA GLN A 95 -10.95 2.80 -2.41
C GLN A 95 -11.42 2.40 -3.82
N ARG A 96 -10.97 3.12 -4.85
CA ARG A 96 -11.28 2.82 -6.25
C ARG A 96 -10.32 1.75 -6.77
N GLY A 97 -10.86 0.82 -7.54
CA GLY A 97 -10.05 -0.13 -8.30
C GLY A 97 -9.22 0.60 -9.37
N TYR A 98 -8.17 -0.06 -9.85
CA TYR A 98 -7.32 0.51 -10.89
C TYR A 98 -8.05 0.45 -12.24
N ASP A 99 -8.65 1.56 -12.64
CA ASP A 99 -9.15 1.72 -14.00
C ASP A 99 -7.93 1.65 -14.94
N LEU A 100 -7.90 0.68 -15.86
CA LEU A 100 -6.79 0.33 -16.79
C LEU A 100 -5.73 -0.68 -16.28
N LEU A 101 -6.02 -1.47 -15.24
CA LEU A 101 -5.16 -2.57 -14.77
C LEU A 101 -4.75 -3.52 -15.91
N ALA A 102 -5.70 -3.90 -16.78
CA ALA A 102 -5.46 -4.78 -17.93
C ALA A 102 -4.48 -4.19 -18.95
N TRP A 103 -4.62 -2.90 -19.27
CA TRP A 103 -3.74 -2.19 -20.19
C TRP A 103 -2.31 -2.10 -19.64
N ARG A 104 -2.17 -1.84 -18.33
CA ARG A 104 -0.87 -1.77 -17.66
C ARG A 104 -0.18 -3.13 -17.57
N PHE A 105 -0.94 -4.22 -17.38
CA PHE A 105 -0.39 -5.58 -17.49
C PHE A 105 0.13 -5.87 -18.88
N TRP A 106 -0.66 -5.51 -19.90
CA TRP A 106 -0.26 -5.71 -21.29
C TRP A 106 1.05 -4.97 -21.61
N TRP A 107 1.17 -3.70 -21.19
CA TRP A 107 2.37 -2.89 -21.39
C TRP A 107 3.60 -3.45 -20.63
N ARG A 108 3.43 -3.89 -19.39
CA ARG A 108 4.52 -4.48 -18.59
C ARG A 108 4.98 -5.85 -19.10
N LYS A 109 4.07 -6.64 -19.66
CA LYS A 109 4.42 -7.88 -20.38
C LYS A 109 5.26 -7.58 -21.61
N PHE A 110 4.92 -6.54 -22.36
CA PHE A 110 5.65 -6.11 -23.56
C PHE A 110 7.07 -5.58 -23.24
N LEU A 111 7.23 -4.85 -22.15
CA LEU A 111 8.51 -4.24 -21.75
C LEU A 111 9.49 -5.22 -21.07
N GLY A 112 9.15 -6.50 -20.90
CA GLY A 112 10.01 -7.47 -20.22
C GLY A 112 10.27 -7.15 -18.74
N HIS A 113 9.48 -6.22 -18.17
CA HIS A 113 9.53 -5.84 -16.77
C HIS A 113 8.83 -6.88 -15.87
N TYR A 114 9.01 -8.19 -16.12
CA TYR A 114 8.73 -9.35 -15.23
C TYR A 114 9.40 -10.65 -15.70
#